data_AF-A0A943RN80-F1
#
_entry.id   AF-A0A943RN80-F1
#
_cell.length_a   1.000
_cell.length_b   1.000
_cell.length_c   1.000
_cell.angle_alpha   90.00
_cell.angle_beta   90.00
_cell.angle_gamma   90.00
#
_symmetry.space_group_name_H-M   'P 1'
#
loop_
_entity.id
_entity.type
_entity.pdbx_description
1 polymer ?
#
loop_
_entity_poly.entity_id
_entity_poly.type
_entity_poly.pdbx_seq_one_letter_code
_entity_poly.pdbx_strand_id
1 'polypeptide(L)'
;MARSVKRVVLVLLAAAVLAFAAWMLWPRSIGDAVDLEGEDLYGFLVTLNVRDGQSQTDSESYTVSADSEQAEAILELLDQYTYHFCWDTLTGADVISEIGDIIVDLDASGDLERKLSVSNGTGKARVNGRVVRIGYFGSGQAAALCEQLSAILRGESGVAN
;
A
#
# COMPACT_ATOMS: atom_id res chain seq x y z
N MET A 1 46.33 -4.92 -20.92
CA MET A 1 45.17 -5.83 -20.87
C MET A 1 44.48 -5.87 -19.50
N ALA A 2 45.16 -6.12 -18.37
CA ALA A 2 44.49 -6.17 -17.06
C ALA A 2 43.75 -4.88 -16.62
N ARG A 3 44.26 -3.69 -16.98
CA ARG A 3 43.60 -2.39 -16.71
C ARG A 3 42.32 -2.17 -17.52
N SER A 4 42.23 -2.67 -18.76
CA SER A 4 41.01 -2.53 -19.58
C SER A 4 39.93 -3.50 -19.10
N VAL A 5 40.30 -4.74 -18.75
CA VAL A 5 39.37 -5.72 -18.17
C VAL A 5 38.77 -5.21 -16.86
N LYS A 6 39.60 -4.67 -15.95
CA LYS A 6 39.09 -4.08 -14.69
C LYS A 6 38.10 -2.94 -14.94
N ARG A 7 38.36 -2.07 -15.92
CA ARG A 7 37.43 -0.97 -16.28
C ARG A 7 36.11 -1.50 -16.84
N VAL A 8 36.17 -2.50 -17.72
CA VAL A 8 34.96 -3.13 -18.28
C VAL A 8 34.12 -3.77 -17.17
N VAL A 9 34.75 -4.52 -16.26
CA VAL A 9 34.05 -5.14 -15.11
C VAL A 9 33.37 -4.08 -14.24
N LEU A 10 34.06 -2.98 -13.93
CA LEU A 10 33.48 -1.88 -13.14
C LEU A 10 32.28 -1.23 -13.83
N VAL A 11 32.36 -1.03 -15.15
CA VAL A 11 31.24 -0.48 -15.94
C VAL A 11 30.03 -1.42 -15.92
N LEU A 12 30.26 -2.73 -16.08
CA LEU A 12 29.18 -3.73 -16.03
C LEU A 12 28.53 -3.80 -14.65
N LEU A 13 29.32 -3.76 -13.58
CA LEU A 13 28.80 -3.72 -12.21
C LEU A 13 27.96 -2.46 -11.96
N ALA A 14 28.44 -1.30 -12.40
CA ALA A 14 27.69 -0.05 -12.27
C ALA A 14 26.36 -0.12 -13.05
N ALA A 15 26.36 -0.65 -14.27
CA ALA A 15 25.15 -0.83 -15.06
C ALA A 15 24.15 -1.78 -14.38
N ALA A 16 24.62 -2.88 -13.80
CA ALA A 16 23.78 -3.82 -13.06
C ALA A 16 23.13 -3.16 -11.83
N VAL A 17 23.90 -2.38 -11.06
CA VAL A 17 23.37 -1.65 -9.89
C VAL A 17 22.32 -0.62 -10.32
N LEU A 18 22.55 0.12 -11.42
CA LEU A 18 21.58 1.08 -11.93
C LEU A 18 20.30 0.41 -12.42
N ALA A 19 20.40 -0.70 -13.14
CA ALA A 19 19.24 -1.46 -13.59
C ALA A 19 18.43 -2.00 -12.40
N PHE A 20 19.11 -2.50 -11.36
CA PHE A 20 18.47 -2.98 -10.14
C PHE A 20 17.77 -1.84 -9.37
N ALA A 21 18.42 -0.69 -9.22
CA ALA A 21 17.84 0.48 -8.57
C ALA A 21 16.61 0.99 -9.34
N ALA A 22 16.69 1.06 -10.67
CA ALA A 22 15.57 1.43 -11.52
C ALA A 22 14.39 0.46 -11.35
N TRP A 23 14.65 -0.85 -11.29
CA TRP A 23 13.60 -1.85 -11.05
C TRP A 23 12.97 -1.74 -9.64
N MET A 24 13.78 -1.52 -8.61
CA MET A 24 13.30 -1.33 -7.23
C MET A 24 12.40 -0.10 -7.10
N LEU A 25 12.83 1.03 -7.67
CA LEU A 25 12.16 2.33 -7.55
C LEU A 25 11.12 2.58 -8.65
N TRP A 26 10.92 1.63 -9.55
CA TRP A 26 9.90 1.73 -10.60
C TRP A 26 8.51 1.85 -9.97
N PRO A 27 7.72 2.88 -10.32
CA PRO A 27 6.37 3.04 -9.81
C PRO A 27 5.45 2.00 -10.42
N ARG A 28 4.61 1.38 -9.59
CA ARG A 28 3.64 0.35 -9.96
C ARG A 28 2.27 0.77 -9.44
N SER A 29 1.22 0.63 -10.23
CA SER A 29 -0.15 0.94 -9.81
C SER A 29 -0.57 0.04 -8.64
N ILE A 30 -1.24 0.62 -7.63
CA ILE A 30 -1.85 -0.17 -6.56
C ILE A 30 -3.08 -0.90 -7.09
N GLY A 31 -3.96 -0.21 -7.82
CA GLY A 31 -5.17 -0.79 -8.40
C GLY A 31 -4.89 -2.04 -9.23
N ASP A 32 -3.99 -1.94 -10.22
CA ASP A 32 -3.56 -3.08 -11.05
C ASP A 32 -2.97 -4.25 -10.23
N ALA A 33 -2.33 -3.95 -9.09
CA ALA A 33 -1.67 -4.98 -8.30
C ALA A 33 -2.66 -5.76 -7.46
N VAL A 34 -3.64 -5.10 -6.85
CA VAL A 34 -4.67 -5.78 -6.06
C VAL A 34 -5.80 -6.33 -6.92
N ASP A 35 -6.04 -5.75 -8.10
CA ASP A 35 -6.99 -6.22 -9.11
C ASP A 35 -8.36 -6.57 -8.51
N LEU A 36 -9.02 -5.58 -7.89
CA LEU A 36 -10.26 -5.77 -7.12
C LEU A 36 -11.53 -5.51 -7.96
N GLU A 37 -11.40 -5.33 -9.28
CA GLU A 37 -12.51 -4.98 -10.15
C GLU A 37 -13.56 -6.10 -10.25
N GLY A 38 -14.85 -5.71 -10.21
CA GLY A 38 -15.97 -6.62 -10.45
C GLY A 38 -16.28 -7.59 -9.31
N GLU A 39 -15.66 -7.41 -8.14
CA GLU A 39 -15.90 -8.22 -6.95
C GLU A 39 -16.38 -7.39 -5.77
N ASP A 40 -17.13 -8.03 -4.87
CA ASP A 40 -17.48 -7.42 -3.59
C ASP A 40 -16.21 -7.22 -2.76
N LEU A 41 -16.09 -6.06 -2.11
CA LEU A 41 -14.93 -5.71 -1.31
C LEU A 41 -15.25 -5.87 0.18
N TYR A 42 -14.26 -6.36 0.92
CA TYR A 42 -14.28 -6.34 2.38
C TYR A 42 -13.28 -5.30 2.89
N GLY A 43 -13.81 -4.30 3.59
CA GLY A 43 -13.02 -3.24 4.21
C GLY A 43 -12.96 -3.44 5.72
N PHE A 44 -11.76 -3.37 6.30
CA PHE A 44 -11.56 -3.40 7.74
C PHE A 44 -10.73 -2.20 8.18
N LEU A 45 -11.29 -1.42 9.08
CA LEU A 45 -10.72 -0.17 9.57
C LEU A 45 -10.42 -0.30 11.06
N VAL A 46 -9.17 -0.03 11.43
CA VAL A 46 -8.72 0.02 12.83
C VAL A 46 -8.29 1.43 13.14
N THR A 47 -8.84 2.00 14.22
CA THR A 47 -8.43 3.29 14.77
C THR A 47 -7.83 3.08 16.16
N LEU A 48 -6.61 3.58 16.36
CA LEU A 48 -5.88 3.54 17.63
C LEU A 48 -5.99 4.92 18.28
N ASN A 49 -6.47 4.96 19.51
CA ASN A 49 -6.68 6.20 20.25
C ASN A 49 -6.14 6.07 21.68
N VAL A 50 -5.93 7.22 22.35
CA VAL A 50 -5.67 7.26 23.79
C VAL A 50 -6.80 8.04 24.46
N ARG A 51 -7.51 7.40 25.38
CA ARG A 51 -8.56 8.01 26.20
C ARG A 51 -8.20 7.79 27.67
N ASP A 52 -8.18 8.86 28.45
CA ASP A 52 -7.85 8.83 29.89
C ASP A 52 -6.51 8.14 30.21
N GLY A 53 -5.51 8.29 29.34
CA GLY A 53 -4.19 7.68 29.51
C GLY A 53 -4.14 6.18 29.22
N GLN A 54 -5.22 5.58 28.73
CA GLN A 54 -5.28 4.20 28.28
C GLN A 54 -5.39 4.12 26.75
N SER A 55 -4.62 3.22 26.14
CA SER A 55 -4.77 2.87 24.73
C SER A 55 -6.12 2.19 24.50
N GLN A 56 -6.87 2.68 23.53
CA GLN A 56 -8.08 2.05 23.00
C GLN A 56 -7.89 1.73 21.52
N THR A 57 -8.52 0.63 21.10
CA THR A 57 -8.56 0.21 19.70
C THR A 57 -10.03 0.07 19.32
N ASP A 58 -10.45 0.89 18.36
CA ASP A 58 -11.76 0.82 17.74
C ASP A 58 -11.60 0.11 16.38
N SER A 59 -12.53 -0.80 16.05
CA SER A 59 -12.49 -1.55 14.79
C SER A 59 -13.86 -1.58 14.12
N GLU A 60 -13.88 -1.38 12.80
CA GLU A 60 -15.07 -1.31 11.97
C GLU A 60 -14.91 -2.23 10.74
N SER A 61 -15.98 -2.90 10.35
CA SER A 61 -16.02 -3.82 9.21
C SER A 61 -17.07 -3.37 8.21
N TYR A 62 -16.73 -3.45 6.93
CA TYR A 62 -17.54 -2.98 5.81
C TYR A 62 -17.59 -4.05 4.73
N THR A 63 -18.77 -4.23 4.14
CA THR A 63 -18.94 -5.01 2.92
C THR A 63 -19.46 -4.06 1.85
N VAL A 64 -18.71 -3.92 0.76
CA VAL A 64 -18.99 -2.97 -0.31
C VAL A 64 -19.32 -3.77 -1.56
N SER A 65 -20.53 -3.62 -2.08
CA SER A 65 -20.96 -4.35 -3.28
C SER A 65 -20.21 -3.86 -4.52
N ALA A 66 -19.83 -4.78 -5.39
CA ALA A 66 -19.08 -4.48 -6.62
C ALA A 66 -19.73 -3.38 -7.49
N ASP A 67 -21.06 -3.38 -7.55
CA ASP A 67 -21.86 -2.46 -8.38
C ASP A 67 -22.19 -1.12 -7.70
N SER A 68 -21.61 -0.83 -6.52
CA SER A 68 -21.87 0.40 -5.75
C SER A 68 -20.96 1.56 -6.17
N GLU A 69 -21.45 2.80 -6.03
CA GLU A 69 -20.62 4.00 -6.20
C GLU A 69 -19.42 4.00 -5.23
N GLN A 70 -19.60 3.40 -4.05
CA GLN A 70 -18.55 3.27 -3.05
C GLN A 70 -17.41 2.34 -3.53
N ALA A 71 -17.71 1.23 -4.20
CA ALA A 71 -16.69 0.37 -4.80
C ALA A 71 -15.95 1.10 -5.92
N GLU A 72 -16.67 1.79 -6.81
CA GLU A 72 -16.06 2.60 -7.88
C GLU A 72 -15.11 3.66 -7.31
N ALA A 73 -15.53 4.38 -6.26
CA ALA A 73 -14.68 5.38 -5.60
C ALA A 73 -13.42 4.78 -4.97
N ILE A 74 -13.51 3.57 -4.41
CA ILE A 74 -12.33 2.85 -3.89
C ILE A 74 -11.37 2.52 -5.04
N LEU A 75 -11.87 1.92 -6.13
CA LEU A 75 -11.04 1.52 -7.27
C LEU A 75 -10.37 2.73 -7.93
N GLU A 76 -11.12 3.80 -8.19
CA GLU A 76 -10.59 5.05 -8.75
C GLU A 76 -9.52 5.67 -7.84
N LEU A 77 -9.73 5.60 -6.52
CA LEU A 77 -8.72 6.05 -5.57
C LEU A 77 -7.44 5.21 -5.67
N LEU A 78 -7.54 3.88 -5.73
CA LEU A 78 -6.37 3.00 -5.78
C LEU A 78 -5.52 3.23 -7.04
N ASP A 79 -6.14 3.53 -8.17
CA ASP A 79 -5.45 3.82 -9.43
C ASP A 79 -4.63 5.13 -9.41
N GLN A 80 -4.98 6.05 -8.51
CA GLN A 80 -4.22 7.30 -8.34
C GLN A 80 -2.92 7.10 -7.56
N TYR A 81 -2.77 5.97 -6.85
CA TYR A 81 -1.60 5.72 -6.04
C TYR A 81 -0.69 4.68 -6.66
N THR A 82 0.62 4.91 -6.46
CA THR A 82 1.66 4.00 -6.91
C THR A 82 2.51 3.55 -5.73
N TYR A 83 3.05 2.35 -5.85
CA TYR A 83 4.04 1.83 -4.92
C TYR A 83 5.34 1.50 -5.65
N HIS A 84 6.41 1.36 -4.88
CA HIS A 84 7.66 0.78 -5.34
C HIS A 84 8.21 -0.18 -4.29
N PHE A 85 9.11 -1.06 -4.72
CA PHE A 85 9.72 -2.01 -3.81
C PHE A 85 10.71 -1.31 -2.87
N CYS A 86 10.92 -1.90 -1.70
CA CYS A 86 11.85 -1.43 -0.70
C CYS A 86 12.64 -2.60 -0.12
N TRP A 87 13.56 -2.31 0.81
CA TRP A 87 14.39 -3.33 1.43
C TRP A 87 13.56 -4.43 2.10
N ASP A 88 12.45 -4.05 2.76
CA ASP A 88 11.52 -4.99 3.38
C ASP A 88 10.91 -5.98 2.38
N THR A 89 10.63 -5.52 1.15
CA THR A 89 10.19 -6.40 0.05
C THR A 89 11.23 -7.48 -0.25
N LEU A 90 12.52 -7.10 -0.27
CA LEU A 90 13.61 -8.02 -0.62
C LEU A 90 13.92 -9.02 0.47
N THR A 91 13.84 -8.59 1.73
CA THR A 91 14.09 -9.46 2.89
C THR A 91 12.90 -10.36 3.21
N GLY A 92 11.77 -10.20 2.51
CA GLY A 92 10.54 -10.95 2.78
C GLY A 92 9.91 -10.57 4.10
N ALA A 93 10.08 -9.32 4.55
CA ALA A 93 9.40 -8.85 5.74
C ALA A 93 7.89 -8.82 5.49
N ASP A 94 7.16 -9.38 6.44
CA ASP A 94 5.71 -9.51 6.40
C ASP A 94 5.03 -8.57 7.41
N VAL A 95 5.78 -7.84 8.25
CA VAL A 95 5.27 -6.92 9.26
C VAL A 95 5.78 -5.49 9.01
N ILE A 96 4.89 -4.52 9.14
CA ILE A 96 5.23 -3.09 9.16
C ILE A 96 5.38 -2.67 10.62
N SER A 97 6.61 -2.35 11.03
CA SER A 97 6.89 -1.73 12.32
C SER A 97 6.47 -0.27 12.30
N GLU A 98 5.96 0.24 13.43
CA GLU A 98 5.33 1.55 13.55
C GLU A 98 4.05 1.62 12.72
N ILE A 99 2.91 1.61 13.40
CA ILE A 99 1.60 1.80 12.81
C ILE A 99 1.12 3.13 13.35
N GLY A 100 0.64 4.00 12.47
CA GLY A 100 0.01 5.24 12.91
C GLY A 100 -1.34 4.96 13.54
N ASP A 101 -2.16 5.99 13.68
CA ASP A 101 -3.41 5.88 14.43
C ASP A 101 -4.54 5.25 13.59
N ILE A 102 -4.36 5.09 12.28
CA ILE A 102 -5.35 4.50 11.38
C ILE A 102 -4.70 3.41 10.53
N ILE A 103 -5.40 2.28 10.42
CA ILE A 103 -5.07 1.17 9.54
C ILE A 103 -6.30 0.81 8.73
N VAL A 104 -6.13 0.73 7.41
CA VAL A 104 -7.14 0.22 6.48
C VAL A 104 -6.63 -1.05 5.84
N ASP A 105 -7.41 -2.12 5.97
CA ASP A 105 -7.29 -3.34 5.21
C ASP A 105 -8.43 -3.40 4.19
N LEU A 106 -8.11 -3.80 2.97
CA LEU A 106 -9.06 -4.01 1.88
C LEU A 106 -8.71 -5.31 1.16
N ASP A 107 -9.69 -6.19 0.98
CA ASP A 107 -9.54 -7.42 0.21
C ASP A 107 -10.78 -7.72 -0.63
N ALA A 108 -10.57 -8.51 -1.69
CA ALA A 108 -11.67 -9.10 -2.44
C ALA A 108 -12.38 -10.14 -1.56
N SER A 109 -13.70 -10.04 -1.46
CA SER A 109 -14.49 -10.91 -0.61
C SER A 109 -14.33 -12.38 -1.01
N GLY A 110 -13.55 -13.13 -0.24
CA GLY A 110 -13.28 -14.55 -0.47
C GLY A 110 -11.90 -14.87 -1.09
N ASP A 111 -11.11 -13.86 -1.46
CA ASP A 111 -9.73 -14.00 -1.92
C ASP A 111 -8.76 -13.23 -1.01
N LEU A 112 -8.10 -13.98 -0.13
CA LEU A 112 -7.15 -13.42 0.83
C LEU A 112 -5.78 -13.09 0.23
N GLU A 113 -5.51 -13.46 -1.03
CA GLU A 113 -4.24 -13.17 -1.69
C GLU A 113 -4.21 -11.75 -2.28
N ARG A 114 -5.36 -11.26 -2.74
CA ARG A 114 -5.56 -9.89 -3.26
C ARG A 114 -5.96 -8.94 -2.13
N LYS A 115 -4.94 -8.41 -1.46
CA LYS A 115 -5.12 -7.58 -0.27
C LYS A 115 -4.23 -6.34 -0.26
N LEU A 116 -4.82 -5.22 0.11
CA LEU A 116 -4.14 -4.00 0.54
C LEU A 116 -4.23 -3.87 2.07
N SER A 117 -3.13 -3.47 2.70
CA SER A 117 -3.07 -3.02 4.09
C SER A 117 -2.23 -1.75 4.16
N VAL A 118 -2.81 -0.63 4.57
CA VAL A 118 -2.11 0.66 4.64
C VAL A 118 -2.35 1.31 5.99
N SER A 119 -1.32 1.96 6.52
CA SER A 119 -1.41 2.76 7.73
C SER A 119 -0.83 4.15 7.51
N ASN A 120 -1.31 5.13 8.25
CA ASN A 120 -0.85 6.51 8.13
C ASN A 120 0.51 6.81 8.78
N GLY A 121 1.18 5.82 9.37
CA GLY A 121 2.42 6.01 10.14
C GLY A 121 3.73 6.03 9.35
N THR A 122 3.90 5.18 8.32
CA THR A 122 5.27 4.81 7.87
C THR A 122 5.58 5.00 6.39
N GLY A 123 4.61 5.44 5.59
CA GLY A 123 4.79 5.49 4.13
C GLY A 123 4.85 4.10 3.49
N LYS A 124 4.59 3.04 4.25
CA LYS A 124 4.58 1.65 3.79
C LYS A 124 3.17 1.12 3.75
N ALA A 125 2.96 0.15 2.88
CA ALA A 125 1.75 -0.65 2.80
C ALA A 125 2.12 -2.11 2.54
N ARG A 126 1.19 -3.02 2.79
CA ARG A 126 1.25 -4.41 2.34
C ARG A 126 0.35 -4.54 1.13
N VAL A 127 0.92 -4.94 -0.01
CA VAL A 127 0.20 -5.22 -1.25
C VAL A 127 0.44 -6.69 -1.59
N ASN A 128 -0.63 -7.49 -1.62
CA ASN A 128 -0.61 -8.94 -1.84
C ASN A 128 0.46 -9.65 -1.00
N GLY A 129 0.46 -9.38 0.30
CA GLY A 129 1.40 -9.97 1.25
C GLY A 129 2.79 -9.34 1.29
N ARG A 130 3.14 -8.42 0.37
CA ARG A 130 4.48 -7.81 0.31
C ARG A 130 4.50 -6.41 0.91
N VAL A 131 5.46 -6.15 1.80
CA VAL A 131 5.72 -4.79 2.29
C VAL A 131 6.36 -3.96 1.19
N VAL A 132 5.74 -2.83 0.84
CA VAL A 132 6.15 -1.89 -0.20
C VAL A 132 6.11 -0.46 0.32
N ARG A 133 6.64 0.50 -0.45
CA ARG A 133 6.52 1.93 -0.15
C ARG A 133 5.52 2.60 -1.07
N ILE A 134 4.66 3.44 -0.49
CA ILE A 134 3.76 4.34 -1.23
C ILE A 134 4.41 5.71 -1.26
N GLY A 135 4.67 6.20 -2.47
CA GLY A 135 5.45 7.41 -2.69
C GLY A 135 6.94 7.27 -2.36
N TYR A 136 7.73 8.22 -2.86
CA TYR A 136 9.20 8.17 -2.75
C TYR A 136 9.74 8.70 -1.42
N PHE A 137 9.02 9.62 -0.76
CA PHE A 137 9.52 10.33 0.42
C PHE A 137 8.46 10.45 1.52
N GLY A 138 8.89 10.26 2.77
CA GLY A 138 8.04 10.42 3.96
C GLY A 138 6.89 9.41 4.05
N SER A 139 5.87 9.76 4.83
CA SER A 139 4.64 8.97 5.02
C SER A 139 3.40 9.59 4.37
N GLY A 140 3.51 10.81 3.83
CA GLY A 140 2.36 11.63 3.43
C GLY A 140 1.41 10.97 2.42
N GLN A 141 1.93 10.26 1.41
CA GLN A 141 1.07 9.58 0.44
C GLN A 141 0.35 8.37 1.04
N ALA A 142 1.03 7.54 1.84
CA ALA A 142 0.37 6.42 2.52
C ALA A 142 -0.67 6.92 3.53
N ALA A 143 -0.38 8.00 4.25
CA ALA A 143 -1.31 8.65 5.16
C ALA A 143 -2.55 9.18 4.42
N ALA A 144 -2.35 9.91 3.33
CA ALA A 144 -3.44 10.41 2.50
C ALA A 144 -4.30 9.29 1.91
N LEU A 145 -3.69 8.20 1.42
CA LEU A 145 -4.42 7.03 0.94
C LEU A 145 -5.24 6.38 2.08
N CYS A 146 -4.62 6.18 3.24
CA CYS A 146 -5.27 5.57 4.40
C CYS A 146 -6.47 6.40 4.88
N GLU A 147 -6.31 7.72 4.97
CA GLU A 147 -7.37 8.65 5.35
C GLU A 147 -8.51 8.67 4.33
N GLN A 148 -8.19 8.76 3.02
CA GLN A 148 -9.20 8.77 1.96
C GLN A 148 -9.98 7.46 1.90
N LEU A 149 -9.31 6.30 2.00
CA LEU A 149 -9.99 5.01 2.09
C LEU A 149 -10.89 4.93 3.32
N SER A 150 -10.43 5.41 4.47
CA SER A 150 -11.25 5.42 5.69
C SER A 150 -12.51 6.28 5.54
N ALA A 151 -12.39 7.44 4.88
CA ALA A 151 -13.51 8.34 4.63
C ALA A 151 -14.51 7.73 3.63
N ILE A 152 -14.02 7.07 2.58
CA ILE A 152 -14.89 6.37 1.63
C ILE A 152 -15.64 5.24 2.33
N LEU A 153 -14.96 4.39 3.12
CA LEU A 153 -15.59 3.28 3.84
C LEU A 153 -16.68 3.76 4.82
N ARG A 154 -16.46 4.88 5.52
CA ARG A 154 -17.45 5.49 6.42
C ARG A 154 -18.60 6.20 5.70
N GLY A 155 -18.55 6.35 4.38
CA GLY A 155 -19.50 7.18 3.61
C GLY A 155 -19.34 8.69 3.85
N GLU A 156 -18.22 9.11 4.43
CA GLU A 156 -17.90 10.51 4.75
C GLU A 156 -17.32 11.26 3.53
N SER A 157 -17.00 10.54 2.46
CA SER A 157 -16.50 11.09 1.19
C SER A 157 -17.58 11.82 0.36
N GLY A 158 -18.85 11.70 0.73
CA GLY A 158 -19.99 12.26 -0.02
C GLY A 158 -20.48 11.38 -1.19
N VAL A 159 -19.97 10.15 -1.29
CA VAL A 159 -20.42 9.10 -2.23
C VAL A 159 -21.65 8.40 -1.64
N ALA A 160 -22.68 8.10 -2.45
CA ALA A 160 -23.88 7.44 -1.95
C ALA A 160 -23.61 5.95 -1.66
N ASN A 161 -24.16 5.45 -0.55
CA ASN A 161 -24.14 4.02 -0.18
C ASN A 161 -25.21 3.22 -0.95
#